data_AF-A0A359M6S0-F1
#
_entry.id   AF-A0A359M6S0-F1
#
_cell.length_a   1.000
_cell.length_b   1.000
_cell.length_c   1.000
_cell.angle_alpha   90.00
_cell.angle_beta   90.00
_cell.angle_gamma   90.00
#
_symmetry.space_group_name_H-M   'P 1'
#
loop_
_entity.id
_entity.type
_entity.pdbx_description
1 polymer ?
#
loop_
_entity_poly.entity_id
_entity_poly.type
_entity_poly.pdbx_seq_one_letter_code
_entity_poly.pdbx_strand_id
1 'polypeptide(L)'
;MRFSALIVLALAGVVLAPAQPQQGQLDASPTLFSVLAAINAAGFDGDINSPSNHPLREAVRKYVAAKNPPVLADLKRFFSAHRQGSPALEMSQYVSFALSSTGAPDYGLRFQASEIPPDVRELEGLSELMARFHREVEMDELWKRVQPAVEEALARYQGPVVKAVTEVNAYLRHATSGAEPRRFQIYIDLAGAPNQIHARTYAGDYFIVLTPSAEPQADDIQ
;
A
#
# COMPACT_ATOMS: atom_id res chain seq x y z
N MET A 1 68.13 -4.07 32.82
CA MET A 1 66.97 -3.28 32.34
C MET A 1 66.03 -4.24 31.60
N ARG A 2 64.86 -4.56 32.16
CA ARG A 2 63.82 -5.35 31.50
C ARG A 2 62.53 -4.52 31.60
N PHE A 3 62.05 -4.03 30.46
CA PHE A 3 60.78 -3.31 30.37
C PHE A 3 59.66 -4.32 30.23
N SER A 4 58.75 -4.36 31.21
CA SER A 4 57.48 -5.09 31.12
C SER A 4 56.46 -4.17 30.45
N ALA A 5 55.94 -4.57 29.28
CA ALA A 5 54.83 -3.90 28.62
C ALA A 5 53.51 -4.51 29.08
N LEU A 6 52.69 -3.73 29.78
CA LEU A 6 51.29 -4.04 30.08
C LEU A 6 50.45 -3.68 28.85
N ILE A 7 49.85 -4.68 28.20
CA ILE A 7 48.81 -4.48 27.19
C ILE A 7 47.48 -4.40 27.93
N VAL A 8 46.88 -3.21 27.97
CA VAL A 8 45.51 -3.01 28.43
C VAL A 8 44.58 -3.29 27.25
N LEU A 9 43.84 -4.41 27.30
CA LEU A 9 42.77 -4.72 26.36
C LEU A 9 41.55 -3.87 26.74
N ALA A 10 41.30 -2.78 26.00
CA ALA A 10 40.05 -2.04 26.10
C ALA A 10 38.96 -2.82 25.33
N LEU A 11 38.04 -3.46 26.06
CA LEU A 11 36.78 -3.94 25.49
C LEU A 11 35.94 -2.73 25.09
N ALA A 12 35.96 -2.37 23.80
CA ALA A 12 34.98 -1.48 23.22
C ALA A 12 33.64 -2.22 23.13
N GLY A 13 32.73 -1.94 24.07
CA GLY A 13 31.34 -2.36 23.97
C GLY A 13 30.72 -1.70 22.74
N VAL A 14 30.34 -2.50 21.74
CA VAL A 14 29.53 -2.05 20.62
C VAL A 14 28.15 -1.73 21.17
N VAL A 15 27.88 -0.44 21.39
CA VAL A 15 26.53 0.04 21.63
C VAL A 15 25.78 -0.10 20.31
N LEU A 16 24.95 -1.13 20.19
CA LEU A 16 23.97 -1.25 19.12
C LEU A 16 22.96 -0.10 19.32
N ALA A 17 23.11 0.97 18.55
CA ALA A 17 22.10 2.02 18.49
C ALA A 17 20.75 1.41 18.05
N PRO A 18 19.62 1.76 18.68
CA PRO A 18 18.32 1.33 18.20
C PRO A 18 18.15 1.87 16.78
N ALA A 19 17.81 0.99 15.83
CA ALA A 19 17.47 1.42 14.49
C ALA A 19 16.27 2.37 14.59
N GLN A 20 16.47 3.62 14.21
CA GLN A 20 15.37 4.58 14.14
C GLN A 20 14.33 4.04 13.12
N PRO A 21 13.03 4.09 13.43
CA PRO A 21 12.00 3.80 12.43
C PRO A 21 12.26 4.71 11.24
N GLN A 22 12.48 4.12 10.06
CA GLN A 22 12.78 4.89 8.87
C GLN A 22 11.54 5.74 8.55
N GLN A 23 11.72 7.08 8.56
CA GLN A 23 10.78 8.00 7.92
C GLN A 23 10.50 7.47 6.50
N GLY A 24 9.23 7.18 6.19
CA GLY A 24 8.79 6.62 4.91
C GLY A 24 8.28 5.17 4.94
N GLN A 25 8.39 4.46 6.06
CA GLN A 25 7.91 3.06 6.16
C GLN A 25 6.38 2.94 6.20
N LEU A 26 5.69 3.98 6.65
CA LEU A 26 4.23 4.15 6.56
C LEU A 26 3.96 5.36 5.67
N ASP A 27 3.23 5.16 4.59
CA ASP A 27 2.93 6.21 3.64
C ASP A 27 1.55 5.98 2.98
N ALA A 28 1.15 6.86 2.08
CA ALA A 28 0.06 6.64 1.16
C ALA A 28 0.59 6.56 -0.29
N SER A 29 -0.10 5.81 -1.13
CA SER A 29 0.32 5.60 -2.53
C SER A 29 -0.68 6.25 -3.47
N PRO A 30 -0.28 7.29 -4.24
CA PRO A 30 -1.15 7.89 -5.27
C PRO A 30 -1.62 6.86 -6.30
N THR A 31 -0.78 5.87 -6.60
CA THR A 31 -1.09 4.76 -7.51
C THR A 31 -2.18 3.87 -6.93
N LEU A 32 -2.04 3.45 -5.67
CA LEU A 32 -3.04 2.64 -4.97
C LEU A 32 -4.37 3.39 -4.88
N PHE A 33 -4.31 4.66 -4.48
CA PHE A 33 -5.47 5.53 -4.40
C PHE A 33 -6.20 5.64 -5.73
N SER A 34 -5.46 5.82 -6.83
CA SER A 34 -6.06 5.92 -8.16
C SER A 34 -6.76 4.63 -8.58
N VAL A 35 -6.13 3.48 -8.33
CA VAL A 35 -6.71 2.17 -8.66
C VAL A 35 -7.97 1.91 -7.82
N LEU A 36 -7.93 2.20 -6.52
CA LEU A 36 -9.10 2.04 -5.65
C LEU A 36 -10.21 3.04 -5.98
N ALA A 37 -9.88 4.27 -6.38
CA ALA A 37 -10.84 5.23 -6.92
C ALA A 37 -11.54 4.70 -8.18
N ALA A 38 -10.79 4.10 -9.10
CA ALA A 38 -11.32 3.54 -10.34
C ALA A 38 -12.33 2.42 -10.08
N ILE A 39 -12.00 1.44 -9.23
CA ILE A 39 -12.93 0.33 -8.96
C ILE A 39 -14.17 0.77 -8.16
N ASN A 40 -14.02 1.73 -7.24
CA ASN A 40 -15.17 2.32 -6.53
C ASN A 40 -16.13 3.04 -7.49
N ALA A 41 -15.60 3.73 -8.50
CA ALA A 41 -16.40 4.33 -9.56
C ALA A 41 -17.00 3.29 -10.53
N ALA A 42 -16.30 2.18 -10.75
CA ALA A 42 -16.73 1.07 -11.59
C ALA A 42 -17.81 0.18 -10.94
N GLY A 43 -18.06 0.32 -9.63
CA GLY A 43 -19.14 -0.39 -8.93
C GLY A 43 -18.69 -1.36 -7.84
N PHE A 44 -17.47 -1.21 -7.32
CA PHE A 44 -17.03 -1.95 -6.14
C PHE A 44 -17.76 -1.45 -4.87
N ASP A 45 -18.74 -2.23 -4.40
CA ASP A 45 -19.58 -1.91 -3.24
C ASP A 45 -19.26 -2.76 -1.99
N GLY A 46 -18.09 -3.39 -1.93
CA GLY A 46 -17.64 -4.17 -0.78
C GLY A 46 -17.76 -3.36 0.52
N ASP A 47 -18.56 -3.85 1.48
CA ASP A 47 -18.85 -3.20 2.76
C ASP A 47 -19.28 -1.73 2.67
N ILE A 48 -19.95 -1.32 1.59
CA ILE A 48 -20.27 0.11 1.34
C ILE A 48 -21.13 0.77 2.43
N ASN A 49 -21.94 -0.02 3.16
CA ASN A 49 -22.79 0.46 4.25
C ASN A 49 -22.12 0.35 5.63
N SER A 50 -20.86 -0.11 5.71
CA SER A 50 -20.16 -0.24 6.98
C SER A 50 -19.90 1.14 7.62
N PRO A 51 -20.14 1.30 8.93
CA PRO A 51 -19.81 2.54 9.64
C PRO A 51 -18.30 2.78 9.74
N SER A 52 -17.47 1.76 9.46
CA SER A 52 -16.01 1.87 9.44
C SER A 52 -15.46 2.46 8.13
N ASN A 53 -16.31 2.73 7.13
CA ASN A 53 -15.86 3.41 5.92
C ASN A 53 -15.34 4.82 6.25
N HIS A 54 -14.25 5.21 5.60
CA HIS A 54 -13.85 6.61 5.61
C HIS A 54 -14.75 7.41 4.65
N PRO A 55 -15.22 8.63 5.02
CA PRO A 55 -16.08 9.47 4.16
C PRO A 55 -15.49 9.78 2.79
N LEU A 56 -14.16 9.74 2.68
CA LEU A 56 -13.42 9.94 1.44
C LEU A 56 -13.85 8.96 0.34
N ARG A 57 -14.14 7.70 0.67
CA ARG A 57 -14.58 6.71 -0.31
C ARG A 57 -15.83 7.17 -1.07
N GLU A 58 -16.83 7.67 -0.35
CA GLU A 58 -18.04 8.22 -0.97
C GLU A 58 -17.74 9.51 -1.75
N ALA A 59 -16.89 10.39 -1.19
CA ALA A 59 -16.50 11.64 -1.86
C ALA A 59 -15.80 11.39 -3.20
N VAL A 60 -14.93 10.37 -3.29
CA VAL A 60 -14.26 9.94 -4.53
C VAL A 60 -15.30 9.45 -5.55
N ARG A 61 -16.23 8.58 -5.14
CA ARG A 61 -17.30 8.11 -6.04
C ARG A 61 -18.12 9.27 -6.61
N LYS A 62 -18.52 10.22 -5.76
CA LYS A 62 -19.24 11.43 -6.17
C LYS A 62 -18.43 12.29 -7.12
N TYR A 63 -17.14 12.47 -6.85
CA TYR A 63 -16.24 13.25 -7.70
C TYR A 63 -16.13 12.65 -9.10
N VAL A 64 -15.85 11.35 -9.20
CA VAL A 64 -15.73 10.66 -10.49
C VAL A 64 -17.07 10.65 -11.24
N ALA A 65 -18.18 10.42 -10.55
CA ALA A 65 -19.51 10.48 -11.15
C ALA A 65 -19.83 11.88 -11.72
N ALA A 66 -19.43 12.95 -11.03
CA ALA A 66 -19.62 14.32 -11.51
C ALA A 66 -18.73 14.65 -12.72
N LYS A 67 -17.52 14.09 -12.80
CA LYS A 67 -16.65 14.19 -13.99
C LYS A 67 -17.24 13.44 -15.20
N ASN A 68 -17.98 12.36 -14.95
CA ASN A 68 -18.59 11.50 -15.97
C ASN A 68 -17.61 11.13 -17.12
N PRO A 69 -16.44 10.56 -16.80
CA PRO A 69 -15.39 10.35 -17.80
C PRO A 69 -15.79 9.24 -18.79
N PRO A 70 -15.54 9.41 -20.11
CA PRO A 70 -15.86 8.40 -21.13
C PRO A 70 -15.35 6.98 -20.81
N VAL A 71 -14.14 6.85 -20.24
CA VAL A 71 -13.54 5.56 -19.87
C VAL A 71 -14.32 4.80 -18.79
N LEU A 72 -15.23 5.45 -18.05
CA LEU A 72 -15.98 4.81 -16.98
C LEU A 72 -16.82 3.62 -17.49
N ALA A 73 -17.36 3.70 -18.71
CA ALA A 73 -18.10 2.58 -19.30
C ALA A 73 -17.19 1.37 -19.57
N ASP A 74 -15.97 1.60 -20.04
CA ASP A 74 -14.96 0.55 -20.28
C ASP A 74 -14.49 -0.06 -18.97
N LEU A 75 -14.20 0.77 -17.96
CA LEU A 75 -13.82 0.31 -16.61
C LEU A 75 -14.93 -0.52 -15.95
N LYS A 76 -16.20 -0.14 -16.09
CA LYS A 76 -17.34 -0.92 -15.60
C LYS A 76 -17.42 -2.30 -16.25
N ARG A 77 -17.25 -2.38 -17.57
CA ARG A 77 -17.18 -3.66 -18.29
C ARG A 77 -15.99 -4.50 -17.82
N PHE A 78 -14.81 -3.89 -17.75
CA PHE A 78 -13.59 -4.55 -17.31
C PHE A 78 -13.78 -5.12 -15.90
N PHE A 79 -14.20 -4.29 -14.96
CA PHE A 79 -14.47 -4.69 -13.59
C PHE A 79 -15.51 -5.82 -13.50
N SER A 80 -16.60 -5.74 -14.26
CA SER A 80 -17.61 -6.81 -14.32
C SER A 80 -17.08 -8.13 -14.88
N ALA A 81 -16.09 -8.11 -15.77
CA ALA A 81 -15.50 -9.31 -16.34
C ALA A 81 -14.49 -10.00 -15.39
N HIS A 82 -13.96 -9.27 -14.41
CA HIS A 82 -12.92 -9.75 -13.48
C HIS A 82 -13.44 -9.87 -12.03
N ARG A 83 -14.75 -10.07 -11.86
CA ARG A 83 -15.37 -10.25 -10.55
C ARG A 83 -14.79 -11.47 -9.84
N GLN A 84 -14.63 -11.38 -8.52
CA GLN A 84 -14.12 -12.47 -7.69
C GLN A 84 -15.21 -13.03 -6.76
N GLY A 85 -14.93 -14.19 -6.16
CA GLY A 85 -15.89 -14.89 -5.29
C GLY A 85 -16.26 -14.15 -4.00
N SER A 86 -15.51 -13.11 -3.61
CA SER A 86 -15.84 -12.25 -2.48
C SER A 86 -15.34 -10.82 -2.68
N PRO A 87 -15.91 -9.81 -2.00
CA PRO A 87 -15.43 -8.44 -2.08
C PRO A 87 -13.96 -8.26 -1.66
N ALA A 88 -13.49 -9.06 -0.70
CA ALA A 88 -12.10 -9.03 -0.27
C ALA A 88 -11.15 -9.55 -1.36
N LEU A 89 -11.50 -10.66 -2.01
CA LEU A 89 -10.73 -11.18 -3.15
C LEU A 89 -10.80 -10.22 -4.35
N GLU A 90 -11.94 -9.57 -4.53
CA GLU A 90 -12.16 -8.60 -5.60
C GLU A 90 -11.29 -7.37 -5.45
N MET A 91 -11.17 -6.79 -4.26
CA MET A 91 -10.25 -5.68 -4.02
C MET A 91 -8.79 -6.13 -4.05
N SER A 92 -8.51 -7.33 -3.54
CA SER A 92 -7.18 -7.92 -3.41
C SER A 92 -6.39 -7.96 -4.73
N GLN A 93 -7.00 -8.34 -5.86
CA GLN A 93 -6.34 -8.34 -7.18
C GLN A 93 -5.94 -6.93 -7.64
N TYR A 94 -6.76 -5.92 -7.36
CA TYR A 94 -6.48 -4.53 -7.73
C TYR A 94 -5.40 -3.90 -6.84
N VAL A 95 -5.36 -4.29 -5.55
CA VAL A 95 -4.23 -3.96 -4.68
C VAL A 95 -2.94 -4.58 -5.23
N SER A 96 -2.97 -5.84 -5.67
CA SER A 96 -1.82 -6.49 -6.31
C SER A 96 -1.38 -5.74 -7.58
N PHE A 97 -2.33 -5.28 -8.41
CA PHE A 97 -2.03 -4.48 -9.60
C PHE A 97 -1.36 -3.15 -9.24
N ALA A 98 -1.92 -2.40 -8.28
CA ALA A 98 -1.36 -1.13 -7.84
C ALA A 98 0.07 -1.28 -7.30
N LEU A 99 0.34 -2.32 -6.52
CA LEU A 99 1.68 -2.64 -6.00
C LEU A 99 2.63 -3.17 -7.07
N SER A 100 2.13 -3.59 -8.23
CA SER A 100 2.94 -4.05 -9.37
C SER A 100 3.12 -2.98 -10.44
N SER A 101 2.50 -1.82 -10.27
CA SER A 101 2.47 -0.75 -11.26
C SER A 101 3.54 0.32 -11.02
N THR A 102 4.00 0.95 -12.11
CA THR A 102 4.81 2.17 -12.10
C THR A 102 3.98 3.41 -11.73
N GLY A 103 2.65 3.31 -11.76
CA GLY A 103 1.74 4.42 -11.51
C GLY A 103 1.53 5.32 -12.71
N ALA A 104 0.97 6.51 -12.48
CA ALA A 104 0.74 7.49 -13.53
C ALA A 104 2.05 7.90 -14.23
N PRO A 105 2.01 8.25 -15.54
CA PRO A 105 0.80 8.42 -16.36
C PRO A 105 0.32 7.16 -17.10
N ASP A 106 1.10 6.08 -17.10
CA ASP A 106 0.91 4.91 -17.98
C ASP A 106 0.48 3.63 -17.25
N TYR A 107 0.69 3.57 -15.94
CA TYR A 107 0.37 2.42 -15.08
C TYR A 107 1.01 1.11 -15.58
N GLY A 108 2.18 1.20 -16.21
CA GLY A 108 2.94 0.04 -16.66
C GLY A 108 3.31 -0.90 -15.50
N LEU A 109 3.63 -2.15 -15.80
CA LEU A 109 4.09 -3.10 -14.78
C LEU A 109 5.60 -2.97 -14.57
N ARG A 110 6.02 -2.94 -13.30
CA ARG A 110 7.43 -2.72 -12.93
C ARG A 110 8.24 -4.01 -12.75
N PHE A 111 7.60 -5.17 -12.78
CA PHE A 111 8.22 -6.48 -12.56
C PHE A 111 8.45 -7.21 -13.88
N GLN A 112 9.43 -8.12 -13.90
CA GLN A 112 9.63 -9.01 -15.04
C GLN A 112 8.44 -9.95 -15.20
N ALA A 113 8.19 -10.44 -16.41
CA ALA A 113 7.01 -11.27 -16.72
C ALA A 113 6.86 -12.51 -15.81
N SER A 114 7.98 -13.13 -15.39
CA SER A 114 8.00 -14.28 -14.46
C SER A 114 7.70 -13.90 -13.01
N GLU A 115 7.80 -12.63 -12.66
CA GLU A 115 7.62 -12.09 -11.31
C GLU A 115 6.27 -11.36 -11.16
N ILE A 116 5.51 -11.20 -12.24
CA ILE A 116 4.16 -10.63 -12.19
C ILE A 116 3.24 -11.59 -11.43
N PRO A 117 2.51 -11.11 -10.41
CA PRO A 117 1.56 -11.93 -9.66
C PRO A 117 0.48 -12.55 -10.55
N PRO A 118 0.02 -13.80 -10.29
CA PRO A 118 -1.00 -14.43 -11.11
C PRO A 118 -2.28 -13.61 -11.26
N ASP A 119 -2.77 -13.01 -10.18
CA ASP A 119 -3.95 -12.16 -10.17
C ASP A 119 -3.77 -10.86 -10.98
N VAL A 120 -2.55 -10.35 -11.10
CA VAL A 120 -2.22 -9.19 -11.95
C VAL A 120 -2.17 -9.57 -13.43
N ARG A 121 -1.71 -10.79 -13.77
CA ARG A 121 -1.71 -11.27 -15.16
C ARG A 121 -3.12 -11.38 -15.72
N GLU A 122 -4.07 -11.81 -14.90
CA GLU A 122 -5.49 -11.85 -15.29
C GLU A 122 -6.10 -10.46 -15.50
N LEU A 123 -5.43 -9.37 -15.10
CA LEU A 123 -5.87 -7.99 -15.30
C LEU A 123 -5.22 -7.33 -16.52
N GLU A 124 -4.85 -8.11 -17.54
CA GLU A 124 -4.30 -7.59 -18.79
C GLU A 124 -5.22 -6.51 -19.40
N GLY A 125 -4.62 -5.40 -19.83
CA GLY A 125 -5.35 -4.24 -20.36
C GLY A 125 -5.80 -3.21 -19.33
N LEU A 126 -5.72 -3.51 -18.02
CA LEU A 126 -6.08 -2.54 -16.97
C LEU A 126 -5.20 -1.29 -16.99
N SER A 127 -3.90 -1.40 -17.32
CA SER A 127 -2.99 -0.26 -17.40
C SER A 127 -3.47 0.83 -18.36
N GLU A 128 -3.96 0.45 -19.54
CA GLU A 128 -4.48 1.41 -20.52
C GLU A 128 -5.73 2.13 -20.02
N LEU A 129 -6.64 1.38 -19.38
CA LEU A 129 -7.84 1.95 -18.76
C LEU A 129 -7.49 2.89 -17.62
N MET A 130 -6.49 2.55 -16.80
CA MET A 130 -6.01 3.39 -15.71
C MET A 130 -5.33 4.67 -16.22
N ALA A 131 -4.53 4.59 -17.27
CA ALA A 131 -3.91 5.75 -17.90
C ALA A 131 -4.96 6.73 -18.44
N ARG A 132 -6.02 6.22 -19.09
CA ARG A 132 -7.17 7.02 -19.54
C ARG A 132 -7.94 7.61 -18.37
N PHE A 133 -8.27 6.80 -17.36
CA PHE A 133 -8.97 7.22 -16.15
C PHE A 133 -8.23 8.34 -15.42
N HIS A 134 -6.92 8.20 -15.25
CA HIS A 134 -6.09 9.18 -14.58
C HIS A 134 -6.20 10.56 -15.24
N ARG A 135 -6.13 10.61 -16.57
CA ARG A 135 -6.27 11.86 -17.35
C ARG A 135 -7.69 12.40 -17.34
N GLU A 136 -8.68 11.56 -17.65
CA GLU A 136 -10.07 11.99 -17.84
C GLU A 136 -10.73 12.44 -16.52
N VAL A 137 -10.26 11.94 -15.37
CA VAL A 137 -10.75 12.31 -14.04
C VAL A 137 -9.93 13.45 -13.41
N GLU A 138 -8.74 13.77 -13.95
CA GLU A 138 -7.76 14.66 -13.32
C GLU A 138 -7.34 14.12 -11.93
N MET A 139 -6.87 12.88 -11.90
CA MET A 139 -6.54 12.19 -10.65
C MET A 139 -5.46 12.89 -9.82
N ASP A 140 -4.51 13.59 -10.43
CA ASP A 140 -3.53 14.41 -9.71
C ASP A 140 -4.18 15.53 -8.89
N GLU A 141 -5.22 16.17 -9.43
CA GLU A 141 -5.98 17.21 -8.73
C GLU A 141 -6.84 16.62 -7.61
N LEU A 142 -7.44 15.45 -7.85
CA LEU A 142 -8.14 14.72 -6.80
C LEU A 142 -7.19 14.31 -5.67
N TRP A 143 -5.99 13.83 -5.99
CA TRP A 143 -4.97 13.46 -5.01
C TRP A 143 -4.58 14.63 -4.11
N LYS A 144 -4.25 15.79 -4.70
CA LYS A 144 -3.94 17.03 -3.96
C LYS A 144 -5.09 17.42 -3.02
N ARG A 145 -6.34 17.27 -3.45
CA ARG A 145 -7.52 17.60 -2.65
C ARG A 145 -7.70 16.67 -1.45
N VAL A 146 -7.39 15.38 -1.59
CA VAL A 146 -7.55 14.42 -0.49
C VAL A 146 -6.34 14.35 0.44
N GLN A 147 -5.20 14.89 0.01
CA GLN A 147 -3.93 14.85 0.75
C GLN A 147 -4.06 15.25 2.24
N PRO A 148 -4.79 16.31 2.64
CA PRO A 148 -4.91 16.65 4.07
C PRO A 148 -5.57 15.55 4.91
N ALA A 149 -6.59 14.85 4.37
CA ALA A 149 -7.25 13.76 5.09
C ALA A 149 -6.36 12.51 5.18
N VAL A 150 -5.54 12.28 4.14
CA VAL A 150 -4.54 11.21 4.12
C VAL A 150 -3.46 11.48 5.16
N GLU A 151 -2.95 12.71 5.24
CA GLU A 151 -1.94 13.13 6.23
C GLU A 151 -2.47 13.00 7.67
N GLU A 152 -3.73 13.38 7.93
CA GLU A 152 -4.38 13.16 9.23
C GLU A 152 -4.45 11.67 9.60
N ALA A 153 -4.84 10.82 8.64
CA ALA A 153 -4.90 9.39 8.86
C ALA A 153 -3.51 8.78 9.13
N LEU A 154 -2.50 9.16 8.34
CA LEU A 154 -1.12 8.73 8.55
C LEU A 154 -0.63 9.10 9.95
N ALA A 155 -0.89 10.32 10.42
CA ALA A 155 -0.52 10.76 11.76
C ALA A 155 -1.18 9.90 12.86
N ARG A 156 -2.44 9.47 12.67
CA ARG A 156 -3.15 8.59 13.62
C ARG A 156 -2.56 7.18 13.65
N TYR A 157 -2.14 6.64 12.50
CA TYR A 157 -1.59 5.29 12.39
C TYR A 157 -0.09 5.22 12.71
N GLN A 158 0.63 6.33 12.67
CA GLN A 158 2.07 6.37 12.85
C GLN A 158 2.52 5.73 14.18
N GLY A 159 1.87 6.06 15.29
CA GLY A 159 2.20 5.48 16.60
C GLY A 159 2.04 3.96 16.66
N PRO A 160 0.82 3.43 16.40
CA PRO A 160 0.56 1.99 16.41
C PRO A 160 1.44 1.20 15.41
N VAL A 161 1.60 1.71 14.18
CA VAL A 161 2.38 1.03 13.13
C VAL A 161 3.86 0.99 13.47
N VAL A 162 4.44 2.08 13.98
CA VAL A 162 5.86 2.10 14.39
C VAL A 162 6.12 1.03 15.46
N LYS A 163 5.20 0.84 16.40
CA LYS A 163 5.32 -0.18 17.44
C LYS A 163 5.32 -1.60 16.83
N ALA A 164 4.31 -1.93 16.04
CA ALA A 164 4.20 -3.25 15.41
C ALA A 164 5.41 -3.58 14.51
N VAL A 165 5.85 -2.63 13.69
CA VAL A 165 7.00 -2.82 12.80
C VAL A 165 8.32 -2.95 13.57
N THR A 166 8.46 -2.28 14.71
CA THR A 166 9.65 -2.44 15.57
C THR A 166 9.70 -3.85 16.17
N GLU A 167 8.55 -4.40 16.59
CA GLU A 167 8.43 -5.76 17.10
C GLU A 167 8.75 -6.81 16.02
N VAL A 168 8.19 -6.67 14.81
CA VAL A 168 8.46 -7.56 13.67
C VAL A 168 9.93 -7.49 13.23
N ASN A 169 10.53 -6.30 13.13
CA ASN A 169 11.94 -6.17 12.75
C ASN A 169 12.88 -6.75 13.82
N ALA A 170 12.55 -6.64 15.11
CA ALA A 170 13.33 -7.27 16.17
C ALA A 170 13.32 -8.80 16.04
N TYR A 171 12.17 -9.38 15.66
CA TYR A 171 12.04 -10.81 15.39
C TYR A 171 12.80 -11.23 14.13
N LEU A 172 12.62 -10.53 13.02
CA LEU A 172 13.26 -10.86 11.74
C LEU A 172 14.79 -10.73 11.79
N ARG A 173 15.33 -9.71 12.48
CA ARG A 173 16.79 -9.58 12.67
C ARG A 173 17.39 -10.73 13.48
N HIS A 174 16.63 -11.35 14.37
CA HIS A 174 17.06 -12.55 15.09
C HIS A 174 17.16 -13.77 14.16
N ALA A 175 16.41 -13.79 13.05
CA ALA A 175 16.32 -14.90 12.10
C ALA A 175 17.18 -14.72 10.83
N THR A 176 17.52 -13.48 10.46
CA THR A 176 18.24 -13.18 9.20
C THR A 176 19.56 -12.46 9.45
N SER A 177 20.57 -13.16 9.97
CA SER A 177 21.95 -12.70 9.90
C SER A 177 22.52 -12.96 8.50
N GLY A 178 22.46 -11.96 7.60
CA GLY A 178 23.22 -11.96 6.34
C GLY A 178 22.46 -11.80 5.00
N ALA A 179 21.17 -11.45 5.01
CA ALA A 179 20.41 -11.20 3.77
C ALA A 179 20.46 -9.72 3.31
N GLU A 180 20.35 -9.47 2.01
CA GLU A 180 20.23 -8.12 1.43
C GLU A 180 19.05 -7.33 2.03
N PRO A 181 19.13 -5.98 2.05
CA PRO A 181 18.07 -5.15 2.59
C PRO A 181 16.79 -5.28 1.75
N ARG A 182 15.83 -6.07 2.24
CA ARG A 182 14.47 -6.14 1.70
C ARG A 182 13.69 -4.89 2.08
N ARG A 183 13.03 -4.24 1.12
CA ARG A 183 12.20 -3.07 1.43
C ARG A 183 10.89 -3.54 2.05
N PHE A 184 10.57 -3.00 3.22
CA PHE A 184 9.30 -3.21 3.90
C PHE A 184 8.52 -1.90 3.87
N GLN A 185 7.35 -1.90 3.22
CA GLN A 185 6.53 -0.71 3.00
C GLN A 185 5.09 -0.95 3.45
N ILE A 186 4.56 -0.04 4.26
CA ILE A 186 3.16 -0.02 4.65
C ILE A 186 2.48 1.14 3.92
N TYR A 187 1.34 0.86 3.31
CA TYR A 187 0.45 1.85 2.72
C TYR A 187 -0.87 1.92 3.47
N ILE A 188 -1.40 3.13 3.64
CA ILE A 188 -2.80 3.36 4.02
C ILE A 188 -3.55 3.88 2.80
N ASP A 189 -4.75 3.34 2.56
CA ASP A 189 -5.66 3.88 1.56
C ASP A 189 -7.08 4.06 2.12
N LEU A 190 -7.56 5.31 2.10
CA LEU A 190 -8.85 5.69 2.67
C LEU A 190 -10.04 5.45 1.73
N ALA A 191 -9.80 5.10 0.46
CA ALA A 191 -10.83 4.73 -0.50
C ALA A 191 -11.12 3.22 -0.52
N GLY A 192 -10.30 2.40 0.13
CA GLY A 192 -10.52 0.96 0.26
C GLY A 192 -11.78 0.60 1.06
N ALA A 193 -12.32 -0.60 0.82
CA ALA A 193 -13.32 -1.17 1.72
C ALA A 193 -12.70 -1.38 3.11
N PRO A 194 -13.44 -1.09 4.19
CA PRO A 194 -12.86 -1.05 5.53
C PRO A 194 -12.54 -2.44 6.07
N ASN A 195 -11.73 -2.47 7.14
CA ASN A 195 -11.35 -3.65 7.91
C ASN A 195 -10.64 -4.73 7.07
N GLN A 196 -9.86 -4.30 6.09
CA GLN A 196 -9.02 -5.18 5.26
C GLN A 196 -7.54 -4.84 5.40
N ILE A 197 -6.74 -5.91 5.51
CA ILE A 197 -5.28 -5.86 5.51
C ILE A 197 -4.79 -6.76 4.37
N HIS A 198 -3.95 -6.23 3.50
CA HIS A 198 -3.33 -6.99 2.41
C HIS A 198 -1.83 -7.05 2.60
N ALA A 199 -1.30 -8.21 2.97
CA ALA A 199 0.13 -8.49 2.98
C ALA A 199 0.56 -9.12 1.65
N ARG A 200 1.68 -8.65 1.07
CA ARG A 200 2.23 -9.14 -0.20
C ARG A 200 3.75 -9.18 -0.17
N THR A 201 4.32 -10.09 -0.95
CA THR A 201 5.76 -10.11 -1.24
C THR A 201 5.97 -10.16 -2.74
N TYR A 202 6.58 -9.12 -3.31
CA TYR A 202 6.83 -9.02 -4.75
C TYR A 202 8.28 -8.63 -5.02
N ALA A 203 8.97 -9.41 -5.86
CA ALA A 203 10.38 -9.20 -6.19
C ALA A 203 11.30 -8.98 -4.96
N GLY A 204 10.98 -9.61 -3.83
CA GLY A 204 11.73 -9.48 -2.56
C GLY A 204 11.29 -8.33 -1.64
N ASP A 205 10.45 -7.40 -2.13
CA ASP A 205 9.84 -6.34 -1.32
C ASP A 205 8.60 -6.86 -0.58
N TYR A 206 8.43 -6.45 0.67
CA TYR A 206 7.26 -6.75 1.50
C TYR A 206 6.34 -5.53 1.60
N PHE A 207 5.07 -5.72 1.28
CA PHE A 207 4.05 -4.68 1.32
C PHE A 207 2.94 -5.05 2.28
N ILE A 208 2.47 -4.08 3.06
CA ILE A 208 1.22 -4.17 3.81
C ILE A 208 0.34 -3.01 3.38
N VAL A 209 -0.90 -3.30 2.98
CA VAL A 209 -1.90 -2.27 2.72
C VAL A 209 -2.97 -2.34 3.79
N LEU A 210 -3.19 -1.21 4.46
CA LEU A 210 -4.21 -1.01 5.49
C LEU A 210 -5.34 -0.16 4.93
N THR A 211 -6.56 -0.60 5.18
CA THR A 211 -7.79 0.16 4.86
C THR A 211 -8.44 0.70 6.13
N PRO A 212 -9.41 1.62 6.04
CA PRO A 212 -10.02 2.22 7.22
C PRO A 212 -10.60 1.17 8.16
N SER A 213 -10.42 1.35 9.46
CA SER A 213 -10.94 0.50 10.52
C SER A 213 -11.38 1.36 11.70
N ALA A 214 -12.26 0.83 12.55
CA ALA A 214 -12.77 1.57 13.71
C ALA A 214 -11.65 1.91 14.71
N GLU A 215 -10.69 1.01 14.87
CA GLU A 215 -9.45 1.20 15.61
C GLU A 215 -8.28 0.78 14.72
N PRO A 216 -7.14 1.49 14.73
CA PRO A 216 -5.97 1.11 13.92
C PRO A 216 -5.54 -0.33 14.22
N GLN A 217 -5.74 -1.23 13.25
CA GLN A 217 -5.41 -2.67 13.36
C GLN A 217 -3.90 -2.94 13.26
N ALA A 218 -3.07 -2.16 13.95
CA ALA A 218 -1.62 -2.33 13.89
C ALA A 218 -1.17 -3.66 14.52
N ASP A 219 -1.92 -4.20 15.48
CA ASP A 219 -1.59 -5.47 16.14
C ASP A 219 -1.78 -6.71 15.23
N ASP A 220 -2.49 -6.54 14.11
CA ASP A 220 -2.68 -7.56 13.07
C ASP A 220 -1.51 -7.58 12.05
N ILE A 221 -0.54 -6.66 12.19
CA ILE A 221 0.73 -6.67 11.46
C ILE A 221 1.67 -7.65 12.18
N GLN A 222 1.58 -8.95 11.84
CA GLN A 222 2.40 -10.03 12.40
C GLN A 222 3.25 -10.70 11.32
#